data_AF-A0A7S2V832-F1
#
_entry.id   AF-A0A7S2V832-F1
#
_cell.length_a   1.000
_cell.length_b   1.000
_cell.length_c   1.000
_cell.angle_alpha   90.00
_cell.angle_beta   90.00
_cell.angle_gamma   90.00
#
_symmetry.space_group_name_H-M   'P 1'
#
loop_
_entity.id
_entity.type
_entity.pdbx_description
1 polymer ?
#
loop_
_entity_poly.entity_id
_entity_poly.type
_entity_poly.pdbx_seq_one_letter_code
_entity_poly.pdbx_strand_id
1 'polypeptide(L)'
;VKYGDKQMTAIGILMSVSFVTISRARPLDRLSPVRPFTSIFHPALIFSILGQFSLHLVCMMWSVEQSKALDPNYKPDLEGEFEPNLLNSVVFLVSGVQQVSVFVVNLKGAPFMGGL
;
A
#
# COMPACT_ATOMS: atom_id res chain seq x y z
N VAL A 1 -11.91 13.29 1.87
CA VAL A 1 -11.21 12.63 3.00
C VAL A 1 -10.07 13.54 3.39
N LYS A 2 -9.99 13.87 4.67
CA LYS A 2 -8.89 14.63 5.26
C LYS A 2 -8.21 13.70 6.27
N TYR A 3 -6.89 13.80 6.42
CA TYR A 3 -6.14 13.03 7.40
C TYR A 3 -5.65 13.94 8.51
N GLY A 4 -5.71 13.46 9.74
CA GLY A 4 -5.12 14.18 10.88
C GLY A 4 -3.61 14.03 10.93
N ASP A 5 -2.93 14.91 11.65
CA ASP A 5 -1.46 14.92 11.75
C ASP A 5 -0.88 13.60 12.26
N LYS A 6 -1.56 12.96 13.22
CA LYS A 6 -1.14 11.65 13.77
C LYS A 6 -1.18 10.55 12.71
N GLN A 7 -2.20 10.55 11.85
CA GLN A 7 -2.37 9.59 10.76
C GLN A 7 -1.26 9.77 9.72
N MET A 8 -1.00 11.02 9.32
CA MET A 8 0.07 11.36 8.38
C MET A 8 1.46 11.01 8.93
N THR A 9 1.71 11.29 10.21
CA THR A 9 2.97 10.94 10.87
C THR A 9 3.19 9.42 10.88
N ALA A 10 2.15 8.63 11.22
CA ALA A 10 2.24 7.17 11.23
C ALA A 10 2.57 6.60 9.84
N ILE A 11 1.89 7.08 8.80
CA ILE A 11 2.18 6.69 7.41
C ILE A 11 3.59 7.10 7.01
N GLY A 12 4.04 8.30 7.39
CA GLY A 12 5.39 8.79 7.11
C GLY A 12 6.48 7.90 7.72
N ILE A 13 6.30 7.46 8.96
CA ILE A 13 7.22 6.53 9.63
C ILE A 13 7.22 5.18 8.90
N LEU A 14 6.05 4.63 8.57
CA LEU A 14 5.94 3.36 7.86
C LEU A 14 6.66 3.39 6.51
N MET A 15 6.47 4.46 5.73
CA MET A 15 7.13 4.63 4.44
C MET A 15 8.65 4.77 4.58
N SER A 16 9.11 5.48 5.62
CA SER A 16 10.54 5.64 5.91
C SER A 16 11.19 4.30 6.26
N VAL A 17 10.55 3.50 7.11
CA VAL A 17 11.02 2.15 7.48
C VAL A 17 11.07 1.25 6.24
N SER A 18 10.02 1.28 5.42
CA SER A 18 9.95 0.50 4.17
C SER A 18 11.09 0.84 3.22
N PHE A 19 11.38 2.13 3.05
CA PHE A 19 12.49 2.61 2.21
C PHE A 19 13.86 2.16 2.75
N VAL A 20 14.09 2.28 4.06
CA VAL A 20 15.34 1.82 4.68
C VAL A 20 15.52 0.32 4.50
N THR A 21 14.47 -0.49 4.70
CA THR A 21 14.54 -1.94 4.52
C THR A 21 14.91 -2.33 3.09
N ILE A 22 14.29 -1.70 2.08
CA ILE A 22 14.66 -1.93 0.67
C ILE A 22 16.12 -1.53 0.42
N SER A 23 16.54 -0.36 0.91
CA SER A 23 17.90 0.15 0.70
C SER A 23 19.00 -0.71 1.32
N ARG A 24 18.66 -1.47 2.37
CA ARG A 24 19.61 -2.32 3.11
C ARG A 24 19.48 -3.81 2.80
N ALA A 25 18.56 -4.20 1.92
CA ALA A 25 18.40 -5.58 1.52
C ALA A 25 19.68 -6.07 0.81
N ARG A 26 20.27 -7.17 1.31
CA ARG A 26 21.53 -7.73 0.79
C ARG A 26 21.26 -8.93 -0.12
N PRO A 27 22.11 -9.16 -1.14
CA PRO A 27 22.03 -10.40 -1.93
C PRO A 27 22.33 -11.62 -1.06
N LEU A 28 21.87 -12.80 -1.48
CA LEU A 28 22.29 -14.07 -0.87
C LEU A 28 23.73 -14.40 -1.26
N ASP A 29 24.46 -15.09 -0.38
CA ASP A 29 25.86 -15.49 -0.62
C ASP A 29 26.03 -16.53 -1.74
N ARG A 30 24.93 -17.22 -2.10
CA ARG A 30 24.90 -18.21 -3.17
C ARG A 30 24.27 -17.65 -4.44
N LEU A 31 24.80 -18.06 -5.59
CA LEU A 31 24.23 -17.74 -6.88
C LEU A 31 22.98 -18.58 -7.15
N SER A 32 21.92 -17.92 -7.63
CA SER A 32 20.69 -18.58 -8.11
C SER A 32 20.92 -19.18 -9.50
N PRO A 33 20.42 -20.41 -9.79
CA PRO A 33 20.39 -20.95 -11.14
C PRO A 33 19.37 -20.23 -12.04
N VAL A 34 18.42 -19.50 -11.46
CA VAL A 34 17.41 -18.70 -12.16
C VAL A 34 17.93 -17.28 -12.39
N ARG A 35 17.71 -16.72 -13.57
CA ARG A 35 18.05 -15.31 -13.88
C ARG A 35 16.93 -14.36 -13.44
N PRO A 36 17.25 -13.17 -12.91
CA PRO A 36 16.25 -12.17 -12.61
C PRO A 36 15.68 -11.56 -13.89
N PHE A 37 14.50 -10.93 -13.78
CA PHE A 37 13.94 -10.14 -14.89
C PHE A 37 14.91 -9.03 -15.32
N THR A 38 15.14 -8.91 -16.62
CA THR A 38 16.07 -7.94 -17.22
C THR A 38 15.40 -6.62 -17.59
N SER A 39 14.06 -6.57 -17.61
CA SER A 39 13.28 -5.38 -17.94
C SER A 39 12.10 -5.22 -16.98
N ILE A 40 11.81 -3.97 -16.63
CA ILE A 40 10.61 -3.59 -15.87
C ILE A 40 9.34 -3.80 -16.68
N PHE A 41 9.42 -3.80 -18.02
CA PHE A 41 8.30 -4.02 -18.93
C PHE A 41 8.06 -5.50 -19.22
N HIS A 42 8.62 -6.40 -18.41
CA HIS A 42 8.31 -7.82 -18.53
C HIS A 42 6.79 -8.03 -18.33
N PRO A 43 6.08 -8.73 -19.23
CA PRO A 43 4.62 -8.85 -19.17
C PRO A 43 4.11 -9.32 -17.80
N ALA A 44 4.80 -10.26 -17.16
CA ALA A 44 4.44 -10.73 -15.82
C ALA A 44 4.46 -9.61 -14.75
N LEU A 45 5.39 -8.64 -14.84
CA LEU A 45 5.43 -7.50 -13.92
C LEU A 45 4.28 -6.54 -14.20
N ILE A 46 3.96 -6.29 -15.47
CA ILE A 46 2.82 -5.44 -15.86
C ILE A 46 1.51 -6.06 -15.36
N PHE A 47 1.28 -7.35 -15.63
CA PHE A 47 0.07 -8.04 -15.14
C PHE A 47 0.01 -8.05 -13.61
N SER A 48 1.14 -8.22 -12.91
CA SER A 48 1.19 -8.14 -11.45
C SER A 48 0.77 -6.75 -10.95
N ILE A 49 1.34 -5.68 -11.52
CA ILE A 49 1.01 -4.30 -11.13
C ILE A 49 -0.46 -3.98 -11.41
N LEU A 50 -0.98 -4.37 -12.58
CA LEU A 50 -2.39 -4.16 -12.93
C LEU A 50 -3.34 -4.95 -12.02
N GLY A 51 -2.98 -6.19 -11.67
CA GLY A 51 -3.73 -7.02 -10.74
C GLY A 51 -3.78 -6.42 -9.33
N GLN A 52 -2.62 -6.00 -8.81
CA GLN A 52 -2.53 -5.31 -7.52
C GLN A 52 -3.36 -4.02 -7.52
N PHE A 53 -3.22 -3.18 -8.54
CA PHE A 53 -4.01 -1.96 -8.70
C PHE A 53 -5.52 -2.24 -8.70
N SER A 54 -5.95 -3.24 -9.47
CA SER A 54 -7.37 -3.61 -9.55
C SER A 54 -7.92 -4.08 -8.21
N LEU A 55 -7.18 -4.92 -7.49
CA LEU A 55 -7.56 -5.39 -6.15
C LEU A 55 -7.66 -4.23 -5.16
N HIS A 56 -6.67 -3.34 -5.14
CA HIS A 56 -6.67 -2.17 -4.28
C HIS A 56 -7.84 -1.22 -4.59
N LEU A 57 -8.11 -0.99 -5.87
CA LEU A 57 -9.22 -0.14 -6.32
C LEU A 57 -10.57 -0.73 -5.90
N VAL A 58 -10.81 -2.01 -6.17
CA VAL A 58 -12.06 -2.69 -5.78
C VAL A 58 -12.25 -2.67 -4.26
N CYS A 59 -11.20 -2.98 -3.50
CA CYS A 59 -11.24 -2.92 -2.04
C CYS A 59 -11.59 -1.52 -1.52
N MET A 60 -11.00 -0.47 -2.10
CA MET A 60 -11.28 0.92 -1.73
C MET A 60 -12.72 1.32 -2.09
N MET A 61 -13.17 1.02 -3.31
CA MET A 61 -14.53 1.31 -3.76
C MET A 61 -15.57 0.66 -2.84
N TRP A 62 -15.41 -0.64 -2.58
CA TRP A 62 -16.30 -1.39 -1.71
C TRP A 62 -16.30 -0.85 -0.29
N SER A 63 -15.13 -0.55 0.29
CA SER A 63 -15.03 -0.01 1.65
C SER A 63 -15.70 1.36 1.78
N VAL A 64 -15.55 2.23 0.78
CA VAL A 64 -16.21 3.55 0.72
C VAL A 64 -17.72 3.38 0.58
N GLU A 65 -18.19 2.46 -0.27
CA GLU A 65 -19.61 2.18 -0.44
C GLU A 65 -20.25 1.69 0.87
N GLN A 66 -19.62 0.73 1.56
CA GLN A 66 -20.09 0.25 2.86
C GLN A 66 -20.10 1.35 3.92
N SER A 67 -19.07 2.22 3.93
CA SER A 67 -19.02 3.36 4.86
C SER A 67 -20.20 4.33 4.65
N LYS A 68 -20.55 4.61 3.39
CA LYS A 68 -21.69 5.47 3.05
C LYS A 68 -23.03 4.81 3.40
N ALA A 69 -23.15 3.50 3.23
CA ALA A 69 -24.37 2.77 3.60
C ALA A 69 -24.62 2.79 5.12
N LEU A 70 -23.54 2.79 5.93
CA LEU A 70 -23.62 2.86 7.39
C LEU A 70 -23.84 4.27 7.93
N ASP A 71 -23.44 5.30 7.21
CA ASP A 71 -23.67 6.71 7.55
C ASP A 71 -24.33 7.48 6.40
N PRO A 72 -25.64 7.25 6.14
CA PRO A 72 -26.33 7.79 4.96
C PRO A 72 -26.57 9.30 5.03
N ASN A 73 -26.48 9.91 6.22
CA ASN A 73 -26.69 11.34 6.41
C ASN A 73 -25.38 12.15 6.39
N TYR A 74 -24.24 11.49 6.22
CA TYR A 74 -22.94 12.14 6.15
C TYR A 74 -22.87 13.14 5.00
N LYS A 75 -22.62 14.41 5.33
CA LYS A 75 -22.37 15.48 4.37
C LYS A 75 -20.88 15.81 4.38
N PRO A 76 -20.14 15.57 3.28
CA PRO A 76 -18.72 15.88 3.25
C PRO A 76 -18.49 17.39 3.26
N ASP A 77 -17.72 17.87 4.23
CA ASP A 77 -17.20 19.24 4.24
C ASP A 77 -15.83 19.29 3.53
N LEU A 78 -15.82 19.88 2.34
CA LEU A 78 -14.63 20.01 1.51
C LEU A 78 -13.70 21.14 1.99
N GLU A 79 -14.20 22.13 2.73
CA GLU A 79 -13.45 23.33 3.14
C GLU A 79 -13.00 23.29 4.61
N GLY A 80 -13.67 22.52 5.47
CA GLY A 80 -13.35 22.43 6.90
C GLY A 80 -12.02 21.78 7.28
N GLU A 81 -11.72 21.71 8.58
CA GLU A 81 -10.54 21.00 9.07
C GLU A 81 -10.77 19.47 9.13
N PHE A 82 -9.75 18.72 9.53
CA PHE A 82 -9.92 17.29 9.80
C PHE A 82 -10.85 17.07 10.99
N GLU A 83 -11.95 16.36 10.74
CA GLU A 83 -12.79 15.82 11.81
C GLU A 83 -12.82 14.27 11.75
N PRO A 84 -12.73 13.59 12.92
CA PRO A 84 -12.89 12.16 12.98
C PRO A 84 -14.29 11.75 12.51
N ASN A 85 -14.36 10.92 11.47
CA ASN A 85 -15.61 10.30 11.02
C ASN A 85 -15.33 8.90 10.46
N LEU A 86 -16.41 8.16 10.20
CA LEU A 86 -16.36 6.78 9.71
C LEU A 86 -15.58 6.68 8.39
N LEU A 87 -15.90 7.54 7.41
CA LEU A 87 -15.29 7.52 6.09
C LEU A 87 -13.78 7.81 6.15
N ASN A 88 -13.36 8.82 6.91
CA ASN A 88 -11.96 9.17 7.11
C ASN A 88 -11.18 8.01 7.76
N SER A 89 -11.77 7.35 8.76
CA SER A 89 -11.16 6.22 9.45
C SER A 89 -11.01 5.00 8.54
N VAL A 90 -12.07 4.63 7.82
CA VAL A 90 -12.03 3.47 6.90
C VAL A 90 -11.03 3.70 5.78
N VAL A 91 -11.06 4.86 5.14
CA VAL A 91 -10.12 5.18 4.05
C VAL A 91 -8.68 5.21 4.56
N PHE A 92 -8.43 5.74 5.76
CA PHE A 92 -7.10 5.72 6.38
C PHE A 92 -6.60 4.28 6.61
N LEU A 93 -7.42 3.42 7.22
CA LEU A 93 -7.05 2.04 7.53
C LEU A 93 -6.82 1.22 6.26
N VAL A 94 -7.73 1.30 5.29
CA VAL A 94 -7.58 0.61 4.01
C VAL A 94 -6.31 1.09 3.30
N SER A 95 -6.10 2.41 3.20
CA SER A 95 -4.88 2.95 2.58
C SER A 95 -3.60 2.50 3.29
N GLY A 96 -3.61 2.41 4.62
CA GLY A 96 -2.48 1.91 5.42
C GLY A 96 -2.18 0.44 5.11
N VAL A 97 -3.18 -0.43 5.12
CA VAL A 97 -3.03 -1.85 4.79
C VAL A 97 -2.54 -2.05 3.36
N GLN A 98 -3.05 -1.27 2.42
CA GLN A 98 -2.61 -1.32 1.02
C GLN A 98 -1.13 -0.95 0.87
N GLN A 99 -0.66 0.10 1.56
CA GLN A 99 0.76 0.48 1.56
C GLN A 99 1.66 -0.64 2.10
N VAL A 100 1.29 -1.24 3.24
CA VAL A 100 2.04 -2.39 3.80
C VAL A 100 2.03 -3.57 2.83
N SER A 101 0.89 -3.85 2.20
CA SER A 101 0.74 -4.97 1.26
C SER A 101 1.65 -4.80 0.05
N VAL A 102 1.70 -3.60 -0.54
CA VAL A 102 2.60 -3.29 -1.66
C VAL A 102 4.05 -3.55 -1.25
N PHE A 103 4.46 -3.09 -0.08
CA PHE A 103 5.82 -3.31 0.42
C PHE A 103 6.12 -4.80 0.59
N VAL A 104 5.30 -5.53 1.34
CA VAL A 104 5.54 -6.95 1.66
C VAL A 104 5.54 -7.82 0.41
N VAL A 105 4.60 -7.60 -0.51
CA VAL A 105 4.45 -8.44 -1.71
C VAL A 105 5.55 -8.15 -2.75
N ASN A 106 6.02 -6.91 -2.85
CA ASN A 106 7.01 -6.52 -3.85
C ASN A 106 8.46 -6.52 -3.32
N LEU A 107 8.68 -6.71 -2.01
CA LEU A 107 10.01 -6.88 -1.47
C LEU A 107 10.60 -8.21 -1.98
N LYS A 108 11.65 -8.10 -2.79
CA LYS A 108 12.30 -9.29 -3.36
C LYS A 108 13.08 -10.04 -2.28
N GLY A 109 12.82 -11.34 -2.18
CA GLY A 109 13.56 -12.26 -1.33
C GLY A 109 14.33 -13.31 -2.13
N ALA A 110 14.40 -14.52 -1.59
CA ALA A 110 15.02 -15.66 -2.26
C ALA A 110 14.37 -15.91 -3.64
N PRO A 111 15.15 -16.32 -4.66
CA PRO A 111 16.54 -16.80 -4.58
C PRO A 111 17.61 -15.71 -4.76
N PHE A 112 17.27 -14.43 -4.76
CA PHE A 112 18.22 -13.35 -5.11
C PHE A 112 18.69 -12.53 -3.91
N MET A 113 17.80 -12.24 -2.96
CA MET A 113 18.08 -11.40 -1.79
C MET A 113 17.70 -12.10 -0.49
N GLY A 114 18.31 -11.69 0.62
CA GLY A 114 17.76 -11.96 1.94
C GLY A 114 16.41 -11.26 2.06
N GLY A 115 15.32 -12.03 2.11
CA GLY A 115 13.97 -11.49 2.25
C GLY A 115 13.71 -10.95 3.65
N LEU A 116 12.43 -10.65 3.92
CA LEU A 116 11.91 -10.62 5.29
C LEU A 116 12.07 -11.98 5.96
#